data_AF-X1VU65-F1
#
_entry.id   AF-X1VU65-F1
#
_cell.length_a   1.000
_cell.length_b   1.000
_cell.length_c   1.000
_cell.angle_alpha   90.00
_cell.angle_beta   90.00
_cell.angle_gamma   90.00
#
_symmetry.space_group_name_H-M   'P 1'
#
loop_
_entity.id
_entity.type
_entity.pdbx_description
1 polymer ?
#
loop_
_entity_poly.entity_id
_entity_poly.type
_entity_poly.pdbx_seq_one_letter_code
_entity_poly.pdbx_strand_id
1 'polypeptide(L)' 'MKISKRAQAVPASATIAVNSRAKELEAQGVDVIRFAAGEPDFD' A
#
# COMPACT_ATOMS: atom_id res chain seq x y z
N MET A 1 3.75 -5.49 -25.06
CA MET A 1 4.30 -4.21 -24.54
C MET A 1 5.65 -4.48 -23.89
N LYS A 2 6.68 -3.67 -24.16
CA LYS A 2 8.01 -3.79 -23.53
C LYS A 2 8.22 -2.57 -22.62
N ILE A 3 8.37 -2.80 -21.32
CA ILE A 3 8.61 -1.73 -20.33
C ILE A 3 10.08 -1.27 -20.44
N SER A 4 10.33 0.03 -20.29
CA SER A 4 11.70 0.60 -20.37
C SER A 4 12.61 0.07 -19.26
N LYS A 5 13.93 -0.04 -19.52
CA LYS A 5 14.92 -0.48 -18.53
C LYS A 5 14.91 0.37 -17.26
N ARG A 6 14.71 1.68 -17.40
CA ARG A 6 14.66 2.63 -16.27
C ARG A 6 13.48 2.34 -15.34
N ALA A 7 12.31 2.00 -15.90
CA ALA A 7 11.14 1.66 -15.09
C ALA A 7 11.28 0.30 -14.38
N GLN A 8 11.98 -0.66 -15.00
CA GLN A 8 12.26 -1.97 -14.37
C GLN A 8 13.22 -1.88 -13.19
N ALA A 9 14.05 -0.83 -13.12
CA ALA A 9 14.99 -0.61 -12.03
C ALA A 9 14.36 0.06 -10.78
N VAL A 10 13.08 0.46 -10.86
CA VAL A 10 12.39 1.07 -9.71
C VAL A 10 12.05 -0.03 -8.69
N PRO A 11 12.55 0.08 -7.44
CA PRO A 11 12.27 -0.92 -6.42
C PRO A 11 10.80 -0.89 -6.00
N ALA A 12 10.31 -2.03 -5.51
CA ALA A 12 8.97 -2.12 -4.94
C ALA A 12 8.83 -1.19 -3.72
N SER A 13 7.71 -0.48 -3.63
CA SER A 13 7.45 0.43 -2.51
C SER A 13 7.04 -0.34 -1.26
N ALA A 14 7.77 -0.13 -0.17
CA ALA A 14 7.41 -0.66 1.15
C ALA A 14 6.05 -0.13 1.63
N THR A 15 5.70 1.11 1.29
CA THR A 15 4.41 1.73 1.63
C THR A 15 3.24 1.02 0.95
N ILE A 16 3.42 0.58 -0.31
CA ILE A 16 2.40 -0.21 -1.03
C ILE A 16 2.23 -1.58 -0.40
N ALA A 17 3.34 -2.25 -0.05
CA ALA A 17 3.28 -3.59 0.55
C ALA A 17 2.52 -3.61 1.88
N VAL A 18 2.78 -2.63 2.76
CA VAL A 18 2.09 -2.51 4.05
C VAL A 18 0.60 -2.20 3.85
N ASN A 19 0.27 -1.29 2.94
CA ASN A 19 -1.12 -0.92 2.68
C ASN A 19 -1.93 -2.08 2.08
N SER A 20 -1.35 -2.86 1.15
CA SER A 20 -2.00 -4.07 0.61
C SER A 20 -2.28 -5.09 1.70
N ARG A 21 -1.31 -5.33 2.60
CA ARG A 21 -1.49 -6.26 3.72
C ARG A 21 -2.56 -5.81 4.70
N ALA A 22 -2.62 -4.51 5.02
CA ALA A 22 -3.68 -3.96 5.87
C ALA A 22 -5.07 -4.21 5.26
N LYS A 23 -5.23 -3.95 3.95
CA LYS A 23 -6.49 -4.22 3.23
C LYS A 23 -6.87 -5.70 3.21
N GLU A 24 -5.90 -6.59 3.05
CA GLU A 24 -6.14 -8.04 3.11
C GLU A 24 -6.64 -8.48 4.48
N LEU A 25 -6.08 -7.93 5.57
CA LEU A 25 -6.51 -8.23 6.93
C LEU A 25 -7.92 -7.70 7.21
N GLU A 26 -8.26 -6.49 6.74
CA GLU A 26 -9.61 -5.95 6.83
C GLU A 26 -10.62 -6.81 6.06
N ALA A 27 -10.26 -7.28 4.87
CA ALA A 27 -11.11 -8.18 4.08
C ALA A 27 -11.34 -9.54 4.77
N GLN A 28 -10.42 -9.95 5.65
CA GLN A 28 -10.57 -11.14 6.51
C GLN A 28 -11.40 -10.86 7.78
N GLY A 29 -11.90 -9.64 7.95
CA GLY A 29 -12.68 -9.23 9.12
C GLY A 29 -11.83 -8.91 10.34
N VAL A 30 -10.51 -8.74 10.19
CA VAL A 30 -9.64 -8.29 11.27
C VAL A 30 -9.83 -6.79 11.46
N ASP A 31 -9.97 -6.36 12.72
CA ASP A 31 -10.00 -4.95 13.08
C ASP A 31 -8.60 -4.34 12.92
N VAL A 32 -8.44 -3.45 11.95
CA VAL A 32 -7.15 -2.84 11.58
C VAL A 32 -7.20 -1.34 11.83
N ILE A 33 -6.38 -0.88 12.78
CA ILE A 33 -6.21 0.54 13.08
C ILE A 33 -5.13 1.13 12.16
N ARG A 34 -5.54 2.03 11.25
CA ARG A 34 -4.63 2.65 10.27
C ARG A 34 -4.00 3.94 10.80
N PHE A 35 -2.73 3.87 11.19
CA PHE A 35 -1.91 5.05 11.51
C PHE A 35 -1.03 5.54 10.34
N ALA A 36 -1.15 4.92 9.17
CA ALA A 36 -0.34 5.22 8.00
C ALA A 36 -1.01 6.22 7.03
N ALA A 37 -2.13 6.84 7.42
CA ALA A 37 -2.78 7.87 6.61
C ALA A 37 -1.86 9.09 6.46
N GLY A 38 -1.53 9.43 5.22
CA GLY A 38 -0.76 10.65 4.88
C GLY A 38 -1.64 11.89 4.73
N GLU A 39 -2.95 11.73 4.88
CA GLU A 39 -3.97 12.76 4.71
C GLU A 39 -4.80 12.86 6.01
N PRO A 40 -5.23 14.06 6.42
CA PRO A 40 -6.03 14.22 7.63
C PRO A 40 -7.44 13.68 7.43
N ASP A 41 -7.97 13.06 8.48
CA ASP A 41 -9.37 12.66 8.58
C ASP A 41 -10.15 13.82 9.23
N PHE A 42 -11.12 14.40 8.50
CA PHE A 42 -11.86 15.60 8.92
C PHE A 42 -13.36 15.35 9.13
N ASP A 43 -13.79 14.09 9.22
CA ASP A 43 -15.19 13.72 9.51
C ASP A 43 -15.59 13.93 10.98
#